data_AF-A0AAJ2J980-F1
#
_entry.id   AF-A0AAJ2J980-F1
#
_cell.length_a   1.000
_cell.length_b   1.000
_cell.length_c   1.000
_cell.angle_alpha   90.00
_cell.angle_beta   90.00
_cell.angle_gamma   90.00
#
_symmetry.space_group_name_H-M   'P 1'
#
loop_
_entity.id
_entity.type
_entity.pdbx_description
1 polymer ?
#
loop_
_entity_poly.entity_id
_entity_poly.type
_entity_poly.pdbx_seq_one_letter_code
_entity_poly.pdbx_strand_id
1 'polypeptide(L)'
;MNTPQDSSLGREVSYPSQYDPGLLFPIPRSGARAEIGLDDAALPFVGHDRWHAFELSWLDPRGKPQVAVATVQVPCTSPRLIESKSFKLYLNSLNSTRIDTAEALRARIVADLSACAGAPVHVAFGLPGLRETPLGESIDGLEVEIDCYGPPQADFLAADAGQVVEETLVSALLKSNCPVTGQPDWATVSLRYRGPKIDRAGLLRYVVSYREHAEFHEQCVERIFSEVSTHCQPEWLEVEARYTRRGGLDINPWRASPGIAAPAATYRELRQ
;
A
#
# COMPACT_ATOMS: atom_id res chain seq x y z
N MET A 1 -11.34 20.00 -7.52
CA MET A 1 -10.65 18.94 -6.75
C MET A 1 -10.48 17.76 -7.68
N ASN A 2 -9.29 17.15 -7.73
CA ASN A 2 -9.08 15.93 -8.54
C ASN A 2 -9.83 14.76 -7.89
N THR A 3 -10.57 13.99 -8.69
CA THR A 3 -11.22 12.75 -8.27
C THR A 3 -10.53 11.53 -8.89
N PRO A 4 -10.64 10.33 -8.31
CA PRO A 4 -10.11 9.10 -8.92
C PRO A 4 -10.59 8.87 -10.36
N GLN A 5 -11.82 9.28 -10.67
CA GLN A 5 -12.45 9.15 -11.99
C GLN A 5 -11.80 10.04 -13.05
N ASP A 6 -11.09 11.10 -12.65
CA ASP A 6 -10.38 12.00 -13.57
C ASP A 6 -9.03 11.40 -14.03
N SER A 7 -8.56 10.33 -13.37
CA SER A 7 -7.30 9.68 -13.71
C SER A 7 -7.35 8.91 -15.04
N SER A 8 -6.17 8.45 -15.48
CA SER A 8 -6.05 7.56 -16.65
C SER A 8 -6.55 6.13 -16.39
N LEU A 9 -6.85 5.78 -15.14
CA LEU A 9 -7.22 4.44 -14.73
C LEU A 9 -8.52 3.99 -15.43
N GLY A 10 -8.52 2.75 -15.96
CA GLY A 10 -9.62 2.23 -16.78
C GLY A 10 -9.72 2.75 -18.23
N ARG A 11 -8.89 3.72 -18.65
CA ARG A 11 -8.93 4.30 -20.03
C ARG A 11 -7.81 3.77 -20.94
N GLU A 12 -8.02 3.70 -22.25
CA GLU A 12 -6.89 3.52 -23.19
C GLU A 12 -6.05 4.81 -23.24
N VAL A 13 -4.74 4.67 -23.09
CA VAL A 13 -3.79 5.78 -23.18
C VAL A 13 -2.59 5.33 -23.99
N SER A 14 -2.17 6.15 -24.97
CA SER A 14 -0.94 5.92 -25.72
C SER A 14 0.27 5.98 -24.79
N TYR A 15 1.23 5.09 -24.98
CA TYR A 15 2.47 5.12 -24.21
C TYR A 15 3.26 6.40 -24.53
N PRO A 16 3.77 7.11 -23.50
CA PRO A 16 4.56 8.31 -23.72
C PRO A 16 5.88 7.96 -24.40
N SER A 17 6.27 8.76 -25.40
CA SER A 17 7.53 8.61 -26.13
C SER A 17 8.66 9.49 -25.59
N GLN A 18 8.35 10.39 -24.65
CA GLN A 18 9.26 11.36 -24.05
C GLN A 18 8.95 11.47 -22.56
N TYR A 19 9.95 11.88 -21.78
CA TYR A 19 9.79 12.17 -20.35
C TYR A 19 8.69 13.20 -20.11
N ASP A 20 7.75 12.87 -19.24
CA ASP A 20 6.62 13.73 -18.91
C ASP A 20 6.19 13.55 -17.44
N PRO A 21 6.58 14.46 -16.53
CA PRO A 21 6.14 14.44 -15.13
C PRO A 21 4.66 14.84 -14.97
N GLY A 22 4.06 15.47 -15.99
CA GLY A 22 2.65 15.85 -16.00
C GLY A 22 1.69 14.66 -16.07
N LEU A 23 2.21 13.45 -16.36
CA LEU A 23 1.43 12.20 -16.32
C LEU A 23 1.06 11.78 -14.91
N LEU A 24 1.81 12.22 -13.88
CA LEU A 24 1.54 11.87 -12.49
C LEU A 24 0.19 12.45 -12.05
N PHE A 25 -0.67 11.59 -11.53
CA PHE A 25 -2.00 11.96 -11.10
C PHE A 25 -2.12 11.84 -9.57
N PRO A 26 -2.22 12.96 -8.84
CA PRO A 26 -2.39 12.92 -7.40
C PRO A 26 -3.85 12.75 -7.01
N ILE A 27 -4.10 11.89 -6.01
CA ILE A 27 -5.43 11.69 -5.41
C ILE A 27 -5.38 12.18 -3.95
N PRO A 28 -6.21 13.16 -3.54
CA PRO A 28 -6.27 13.60 -2.15
C PRO A 28 -6.66 12.45 -1.20
N ARG A 29 -5.94 12.31 -0.08
CA ARG A 29 -6.27 11.31 0.95
C ARG A 29 -7.53 11.66 1.75
N SER A 30 -7.80 12.95 1.89
CA SER A 30 -8.87 13.51 2.72
C SER A 30 -10.25 12.92 2.44
N GLY A 31 -10.59 12.70 1.17
CA GLY A 31 -11.89 12.12 0.79
C GLY A 31 -12.06 10.71 1.34
N ALA A 32 -11.13 9.82 1.01
CA ALA A 32 -11.10 8.43 1.48
C ALA A 32 -11.04 8.33 3.01
N ARG A 33 -10.31 9.23 3.67
CA ARG A 33 -10.21 9.28 5.14
C ARG A 33 -11.50 9.74 5.81
N ALA A 34 -12.16 10.75 5.25
CA ALA A 34 -13.44 11.22 5.76
C ALA A 34 -14.51 10.11 5.71
N GLU A 35 -14.51 9.26 4.67
CA GLU A 35 -15.41 8.11 4.56
C GLU A 35 -15.25 7.08 5.70
N ILE A 36 -14.07 7.02 6.31
CA ILE A 36 -13.76 6.13 7.45
C ILE A 36 -13.62 6.89 8.78
N GLY A 37 -14.11 8.13 8.83
CA GLY A 37 -14.14 8.93 10.06
C GLY A 37 -12.77 9.43 10.53
N LEU A 38 -11.77 9.46 9.65
CA LEU A 38 -10.42 9.96 9.97
C LEU A 38 -10.28 11.46 9.69
N ASP A 39 -9.59 12.15 10.59
CA ASP A 39 -9.17 13.55 10.44
C ASP A 39 -7.69 13.63 10.02
N ASP A 40 -7.42 14.29 8.90
CA ASP A 40 -6.06 14.51 8.38
C ASP A 40 -5.16 15.30 9.35
N ALA A 41 -5.75 16.14 10.20
CA ALA A 41 -5.01 16.91 11.20
C ALA A 41 -4.60 16.08 12.44
N ALA A 42 -5.25 14.93 12.65
CA ALA A 42 -5.14 14.11 13.85
C ALA A 42 -5.16 12.61 13.53
N LEU A 43 -4.32 12.18 12.60
CA LEU A 43 -4.23 10.76 12.23
C LEU A 43 -3.84 9.90 13.44
N PRO A 44 -4.54 8.77 13.69
CA PRO A 44 -4.24 7.88 14.83
C PRO A 44 -3.02 6.99 14.56
N PHE A 45 -2.32 7.20 13.44
CA PHE A 45 -1.20 6.39 13.00
C PHE A 45 -0.07 7.23 12.39
N VAL A 46 1.12 6.64 12.42
CA VAL A 46 2.26 6.98 11.56
C VAL A 46 2.38 5.93 10.46
N GLY A 47 3.12 6.23 9.39
CA GLY A 47 3.37 5.24 8.36
C GLY A 47 3.77 5.77 6.99
N HIS A 48 3.73 4.87 6.02
CA HIS A 48 4.08 5.14 4.63
C HIS A 48 3.37 4.16 3.69
N ASP A 49 3.31 4.52 2.42
CA ASP A 49 2.98 3.63 1.32
C ASP A 49 4.28 3.30 0.61
N ARG A 50 4.72 2.03 0.71
CA ARG A 50 5.94 1.57 0.07
C ARG A 50 5.61 0.93 -1.26
N TRP A 51 6.22 1.39 -2.34
CA TRP A 51 6.04 0.84 -3.67
C TRP A 51 7.29 0.14 -4.13
N HIS A 52 7.12 -0.96 -4.85
CA HIS A 52 8.19 -1.56 -5.65
C HIS A 52 7.93 -1.32 -7.13
N ALA A 53 8.85 -0.61 -7.78
CA ALA A 53 8.89 -0.47 -9.23
C ALA A 53 9.80 -1.55 -9.81
N PHE A 54 9.18 -2.55 -10.44
CA PHE A 54 9.87 -3.69 -11.05
C PHE A 54 10.35 -3.38 -12.48
N GLU A 55 9.76 -2.38 -13.10
CA GLU A 55 9.97 -1.99 -14.49
C GLU A 55 10.46 -0.53 -14.53
N LEU A 56 11.76 -0.32 -14.30
CA LEU A 56 12.41 0.98 -14.45
C LEU A 56 13.50 0.91 -15.51
N SER A 57 13.38 1.73 -16.56
CA SER A 57 14.35 1.80 -17.66
C SER A 57 14.52 3.22 -18.18
N TRP A 58 15.70 3.51 -18.70
CA TRP A 58 16.07 4.79 -19.34
C TRP A 58 17.24 4.57 -20.31
N LEU A 59 17.68 5.62 -21.01
CA LEU A 59 18.87 5.56 -21.87
C LEU A 59 20.06 6.26 -21.22
N ASP A 60 21.25 5.68 -21.33
CA ASP A 60 22.49 6.41 -21.01
C ASP A 60 22.77 7.52 -22.04
N PRO A 61 23.78 8.39 -21.85
CA PRO A 61 24.11 9.46 -22.80
C PRO A 61 24.41 8.98 -24.23
N ARG A 62 24.83 7.72 -24.40
CA ARG A 62 25.11 7.11 -25.71
C ARG A 62 23.87 6.48 -26.34
N GLY A 63 22.79 6.34 -25.57
CA GLY A 63 21.52 5.80 -26.04
C GLY A 63 21.36 4.32 -25.73
N LYS A 64 22.24 3.74 -24.90
CA LYS A 64 22.13 2.35 -24.47
C LYS A 64 21.08 2.25 -23.37
N PRO A 65 20.08 1.36 -23.51
CA PRO A 65 19.12 1.09 -22.45
C PRO A 65 19.81 0.64 -21.15
N GLN A 66 19.36 1.23 -20.06
CA GLN A 66 19.68 0.87 -18.69
C GLN A 66 18.42 0.34 -18.02
N VAL A 67 18.60 -0.54 -17.04
CA VAL A 67 17.50 -1.12 -16.27
C VAL A 67 17.84 -1.08 -14.79
N ALA A 68 16.81 -0.87 -13.99
CA ALA A 68 16.88 -0.95 -12.54
C ALA A 68 15.53 -1.41 -11.99
N VAL A 69 15.52 -1.59 -10.68
CA VAL A 69 14.31 -1.70 -9.86
C VAL A 69 14.42 -0.65 -8.76
N ALA A 70 13.29 -0.18 -8.25
CA ALA A 70 13.28 0.84 -7.21
C ALA A 70 12.28 0.55 -6.10
N THR A 71 12.63 0.96 -4.90
CA THR A 71 11.74 1.04 -3.75
C THR A 71 11.44 2.51 -3.48
N VAL A 72 10.15 2.85 -3.44
CA VAL A 72 9.67 4.22 -3.19
C VAL A 72 8.86 4.23 -1.91
N GLN A 73 9.02 5.26 -1.08
CA GLN A 73 8.23 5.44 0.14
C GLN A 73 7.58 6.82 0.13
N VAL A 74 6.25 6.81 0.08
CA VAL A 74 5.41 8.00 0.20
C VAL A 74 4.90 8.07 1.64
N PRO A 75 5.16 9.14 2.40
CA PRO A 75 4.71 9.22 3.80
C PRO A 75 3.17 9.23 3.87
N CYS A 76 2.57 8.57 4.85
CA CYS A 76 1.11 8.57 5.01
C CYS A 76 0.56 9.96 5.36
N THR A 77 1.41 10.88 5.83
CA THR A 77 1.09 12.29 6.08
C THR A 77 1.11 13.16 4.82
N SER A 78 1.49 12.61 3.66
CA SER A 78 1.33 13.30 2.38
C SER A 78 -0.14 13.65 2.15
N PRO A 79 -0.47 14.87 1.68
CA PRO A 79 -1.86 15.23 1.41
C PRO A 79 -2.48 14.40 0.27
N ARG A 80 -1.64 13.82 -0.61
CA ARG A 80 -2.07 13.09 -1.80
C ARG A 80 -1.29 11.78 -1.94
N LEU A 81 -2.01 10.71 -2.26
CA LEU A 81 -1.43 9.49 -2.81
C LEU A 81 -1.20 9.65 -4.32
N ILE A 82 -0.38 8.77 -4.90
CA ILE A 82 -0.05 8.77 -6.33
C ILE A 82 -0.82 7.64 -7.00
N GLU A 83 -1.61 7.93 -8.03
CA GLU A 83 -2.42 6.91 -8.71
C GLU A 83 -1.51 5.94 -9.49
N SER A 84 -1.67 4.63 -9.24
CA SER A 84 -0.77 3.57 -9.73
C SER A 84 -0.51 3.55 -11.25
N LYS A 85 -1.55 3.75 -12.07
CA LYS A 85 -1.42 3.75 -13.53
C LYS A 85 -0.73 5.02 -14.02
N SER A 86 -1.05 6.17 -13.45
CA SER A 86 -0.35 7.43 -13.69
C SER A 86 1.13 7.31 -13.38
N PHE A 87 1.47 6.63 -12.28
CA PHE A 87 2.86 6.38 -11.90
C PHE A 87 3.56 5.45 -12.89
N LYS A 88 2.90 4.38 -13.33
CA LYS A 88 3.40 3.51 -14.41
C LYS A 88 3.67 4.28 -15.70
N LEU A 89 2.74 5.13 -16.13
CA LEU A 89 2.89 5.93 -17.35
C LEU A 89 4.05 6.92 -17.22
N TYR A 90 4.18 7.57 -16.06
CA TYR A 90 5.34 8.39 -15.74
C TYR A 90 6.65 7.59 -15.85
N LEU A 91 6.74 6.39 -15.27
CA LEU A 91 7.95 5.56 -15.40
C LEU A 91 8.23 5.17 -16.85
N ASN A 92 7.20 4.84 -17.63
CA ASN A 92 7.35 4.54 -19.05
C ASN A 92 7.83 5.72 -19.88
N SER A 93 7.53 6.96 -19.47
CA SER A 93 8.03 8.18 -20.12
C SER A 93 9.56 8.29 -20.06
N LEU A 94 10.19 7.62 -19.09
CA LEU A 94 11.65 7.59 -18.93
C LEU A 94 12.33 6.60 -19.88
N ASN A 95 11.63 5.61 -20.44
CA ASN A 95 12.22 4.51 -21.21
C ASN A 95 13.08 4.97 -22.40
N SER A 96 12.71 6.07 -23.05
CA SER A 96 13.45 6.65 -24.19
C SER A 96 14.20 7.94 -23.83
N THR A 97 14.27 8.27 -22.54
CA THR A 97 14.88 9.51 -22.06
C THR A 97 16.36 9.28 -21.73
N ARG A 98 17.23 10.13 -22.27
CA ARG A 98 18.67 10.11 -21.97
C ARG A 98 18.95 10.78 -20.63
N ILE A 99 19.59 10.05 -19.72
CA ILE A 99 19.96 10.54 -18.39
C ILE A 99 21.40 10.12 -18.09
N ASP A 100 22.19 11.09 -17.63
CA ASP A 100 23.65 10.94 -17.48
C ASP A 100 24.06 9.86 -16.50
N THR A 101 23.37 9.78 -15.36
CA THR A 101 23.70 8.84 -14.28
C THR A 101 22.43 8.29 -13.64
N ALA A 102 22.55 7.11 -13.02
CA ALA A 102 21.45 6.52 -12.25
C ALA A 102 21.03 7.44 -11.09
N GLU A 103 21.98 8.16 -10.45
CA GLU A 103 21.67 9.10 -9.39
C GLU A 103 20.88 10.32 -9.90
N ALA A 104 21.20 10.84 -11.09
CA ALA A 104 20.42 11.92 -11.70
C ALA A 104 18.98 11.48 -12.00
N LEU A 105 18.77 10.24 -12.43
CA LEU A 105 17.45 9.64 -12.58
C LEU A 105 16.73 9.54 -11.23
N ARG A 106 17.39 9.00 -10.21
CA ARG A 106 16.83 8.85 -8.86
C ARG A 106 16.37 10.20 -8.30
N ALA A 107 17.22 11.22 -8.38
CA ALA A 107 16.94 12.57 -7.92
C ALA A 107 15.74 13.21 -8.66
N ARG A 108 15.61 12.95 -9.96
CA ARG A 108 14.45 13.38 -10.75
C ARG A 108 13.16 12.73 -10.26
N ILE A 109 13.14 11.40 -10.14
CA ILE A 109 11.98 10.66 -9.61
C ILE A 109 11.60 11.16 -8.21
N VAL A 110 12.58 11.40 -7.32
CA VAL A 110 12.32 11.99 -6.00
C VAL A 110 11.61 13.33 -6.11
N ALA A 111 12.10 14.24 -6.95
CA ALA A 111 11.53 15.57 -7.11
C ALA A 111 10.08 15.51 -7.63
N ASP A 112 9.83 14.74 -8.69
CA ASP A 112 8.52 14.67 -9.34
C ASP A 112 7.47 14.00 -8.44
N LEU A 113 7.82 12.88 -7.81
CA LEU A 113 6.91 12.20 -6.89
C LEU A 113 6.65 13.01 -5.62
N SER A 114 7.66 13.74 -5.11
CA SER A 114 7.46 14.65 -3.97
C SER A 114 6.51 15.79 -4.31
N ALA A 115 6.64 16.37 -5.51
CA ALA A 115 5.74 17.40 -6.00
C ALA A 115 4.30 16.88 -6.18
N CYS A 116 4.15 15.66 -6.72
CA CYS A 116 2.86 14.99 -6.87
C CYS A 116 2.20 14.68 -5.51
N ALA A 117 2.93 14.06 -4.58
CA ALA A 117 2.42 13.72 -3.25
C ALA A 117 2.15 14.98 -2.40
N GLY A 118 2.94 16.04 -2.58
CA GLY A 118 2.94 17.23 -1.72
C GLY A 118 3.69 17.04 -0.40
N ALA A 119 4.61 16.07 -0.36
CA ALA A 119 5.47 15.78 0.78
C ALA A 119 6.77 15.09 0.29
N PRO A 120 7.86 15.09 1.08
CA PRO A 120 9.10 14.42 0.70
C PRO A 120 8.91 12.91 0.48
N VAL A 121 9.18 12.45 -0.75
CA VAL A 121 9.17 11.03 -1.13
C VAL A 121 10.60 10.49 -1.14
N HIS A 122 10.81 9.32 -0.56
CA HIS A 122 12.09 8.63 -0.61
C HIS A 122 12.14 7.61 -1.75
N VAL A 123 13.26 7.55 -2.47
CA VAL A 123 13.50 6.59 -3.56
C VAL A 123 14.89 5.99 -3.41
N ALA A 124 14.95 4.67 -3.37
CA ALA A 124 16.18 3.90 -3.42
C ALA A 124 16.12 2.88 -4.56
N PHE A 125 17.26 2.64 -5.24
CA PHE A 125 17.33 1.53 -6.18
C PHE A 125 17.54 0.21 -5.44
N GLY A 126 16.97 -0.85 -6.01
CA GLY A 126 16.89 -2.16 -5.39
C GLY A 126 15.49 -2.49 -4.89
N LEU A 127 15.28 -3.79 -4.69
CA LEU A 127 14.10 -4.35 -4.05
C LEU A 127 14.52 -5.05 -2.77
N PRO A 128 13.62 -5.15 -1.79
CA PRO A 128 13.88 -6.01 -0.65
C PRO A 128 13.97 -7.48 -1.07
N GLY A 129 14.65 -8.27 -0.25
CA GLY A 129 14.83 -9.71 -0.44
C GLY A 129 13.50 -10.46 -0.42
N LEU A 130 13.48 -11.65 -1.03
CA LEU A 130 12.31 -12.53 -1.01
C LEU A 130 12.26 -13.31 0.30
N ARG A 131 11.07 -13.47 0.86
CA ARG A 131 10.79 -14.38 1.97
C ARG A 131 9.63 -15.28 1.61
N GLU A 132 9.82 -16.59 1.77
CA GLU A 132 8.78 -17.58 1.47
C GLU A 132 7.80 -17.77 2.62
N THR A 133 8.28 -17.69 3.87
CA THR A 133 7.45 -17.84 5.07
C THR A 133 7.16 -16.48 5.70
N PRO A 134 5.88 -16.07 5.81
CA PRO A 134 5.51 -14.84 6.50
C PRO A 134 5.99 -14.82 7.96
N LEU A 135 6.18 -13.62 8.49
CA LEU A 135 6.48 -13.43 9.91
C LEU A 135 5.18 -13.39 10.71
N GLY A 136 4.91 -14.41 11.51
CA GLY A 136 3.75 -14.47 12.41
C GLY A 136 2.95 -15.77 12.30
N GLU A 137 1.93 -15.89 13.13
CA GLU A 137 0.93 -16.96 13.10
C GLU A 137 -0.02 -16.72 11.91
N SER A 138 -0.13 -17.69 11.00
CA SER A 138 -1.15 -17.64 9.95
C SER A 138 -2.50 -18.03 10.53
N ILE A 139 -3.52 -17.19 10.31
CA ILE A 139 -4.90 -17.48 10.70
C ILE A 139 -5.71 -18.18 9.59
N ASP A 140 -5.12 -18.37 8.41
CA ASP A 140 -5.83 -18.85 7.21
C ASP A 140 -6.26 -20.32 7.28
N GLY A 141 -5.64 -21.10 8.19
CA GLY A 141 -5.95 -22.52 8.37
C GLY A 141 -7.16 -22.81 9.27
N LEU A 142 -7.82 -21.77 9.79
CA LEU A 142 -8.98 -21.93 10.66
C LEU A 142 -10.21 -22.43 9.90
N GLU A 143 -10.87 -23.44 10.45
CA GLU A 143 -12.16 -23.92 9.95
C GLU A 143 -13.28 -23.02 10.49
N VAL A 144 -13.67 -22.01 9.71
CA VAL A 144 -14.75 -21.06 10.04
C VAL A 144 -15.73 -20.95 8.88
N GLU A 145 -17.01 -20.75 9.21
CA GLU A 145 -18.02 -20.40 8.21
C GLU A 145 -17.85 -18.94 7.78
N ILE A 146 -17.80 -18.70 6.47
CA ILE A 146 -17.73 -17.37 5.88
C ILE A 146 -19.03 -17.12 5.11
N ASP A 147 -19.79 -16.13 5.55
CA ASP A 147 -21.12 -15.76 5.03
C ASP A 147 -21.21 -14.27 4.62
N CYS A 148 -20.12 -13.51 4.78
CA CYS A 148 -20.03 -12.11 4.40
C CYS A 148 -18.77 -11.84 3.57
N TYR A 149 -18.94 -11.18 2.43
CA TYR A 149 -17.87 -10.88 1.48
C TYR A 149 -17.75 -9.40 1.13
N GLY A 150 -18.57 -8.53 1.73
CA GLY A 150 -18.56 -7.09 1.48
C GLY A 150 -19.87 -6.42 1.92
N PRO A 151 -19.84 -5.18 2.44
CA PRO A 151 -18.65 -4.39 2.81
C PRO A 151 -17.93 -4.94 4.06
N PRO A 152 -16.74 -4.41 4.44
CA PRO A 152 -16.01 -4.82 5.62
C PRO A 152 -16.87 -4.77 6.90
N GLN A 153 -16.83 -5.82 7.71
CA GLN A 153 -17.68 -5.99 8.89
C GLN A 153 -16.89 -5.88 10.20
N ALA A 154 -16.74 -4.67 10.73
CA ALA A 154 -16.00 -4.41 11.97
C ALA A 154 -16.56 -5.16 13.19
N ASP A 155 -17.85 -5.52 13.19
CA ASP A 155 -18.50 -6.28 14.27
C ASP A 155 -17.96 -7.71 14.44
N PHE A 156 -17.19 -8.23 13.48
CA PHE A 156 -16.47 -9.49 13.64
C PHE A 156 -15.22 -9.34 14.51
N LEU A 157 -14.73 -8.13 14.76
CA LEU A 157 -13.56 -7.88 15.57
C LEU A 157 -13.90 -7.96 17.06
N ALA A 158 -13.20 -8.83 17.76
CA ALA A 158 -13.28 -8.98 19.21
C ALA A 158 -11.90 -9.32 19.78
N ALA A 159 -11.69 -9.02 21.05
CA ALA A 159 -10.48 -9.39 21.77
C ALA A 159 -10.79 -9.75 23.24
N ASP A 160 -10.02 -10.67 23.79
CA ASP A 160 -10.10 -11.07 25.20
C ASP A 160 -9.26 -10.14 26.07
N ALA A 161 -9.92 -9.23 26.79
CA ALA A 161 -9.28 -8.31 27.72
C ALA A 161 -8.65 -9.01 28.94
N GLY A 162 -9.00 -10.27 29.21
CA GLY A 162 -8.38 -11.09 30.26
C GLY A 162 -6.98 -11.59 29.90
N GLN A 163 -6.59 -11.53 28.62
CA GLN A 163 -5.30 -12.01 28.15
C GLN A 163 -4.57 -10.94 27.32
N VAL A 164 -3.48 -10.39 27.87
CA VAL A 164 -2.58 -9.50 27.13
C VAL A 164 -1.48 -10.32 26.46
N VAL A 165 -1.29 -10.11 25.16
CA VAL A 165 -0.26 -10.78 24.34
C VAL A 165 0.54 -9.75 23.55
N GLU A 166 1.72 -10.14 23.09
CA GLU A 166 2.46 -9.47 22.03
C GLU A 166 2.75 -10.50 20.94
N GLU A 167 2.12 -10.35 19.78
CA GLU A 167 2.16 -11.36 18.72
C GLU A 167 2.04 -10.74 17.33
N THR A 168 2.13 -11.59 16.30
CA THR A 168 1.89 -11.19 14.91
C THR A 168 0.95 -12.20 14.27
N LEU A 169 -0.19 -11.72 13.79
CA LEU A 169 -1.18 -12.50 13.04
C LEU A 169 -1.08 -12.14 11.56
N VAL A 170 -1.18 -13.13 10.69
CA VAL A 170 -1.04 -12.95 9.23
C VAL A 170 -2.16 -13.65 8.50
N SER A 171 -2.69 -13.01 7.46
CA SER A 171 -3.59 -13.64 6.50
C SER A 171 -3.18 -13.33 5.07
N ALA A 172 -3.00 -14.36 4.25
CA ALA A 172 -2.75 -14.26 2.81
C ALA A 172 -4.05 -14.13 1.98
N LEU A 173 -5.21 -14.08 2.66
CA LEU A 173 -6.54 -14.12 2.06
C LEU A 173 -7.16 -12.73 1.83
N LEU A 174 -6.45 -11.64 2.15
CA LEU A 174 -6.93 -10.30 1.85
C LEU A 174 -7.08 -10.13 0.34
N LYS A 175 -8.32 -9.86 -0.07
CA LYS A 175 -8.68 -9.48 -1.43
C LYS A 175 -9.67 -8.33 -1.36
N SER A 176 -9.49 -7.32 -2.18
CA SER A 176 -10.45 -6.24 -2.42
C SER A 176 -10.63 -6.02 -3.92
N ASN A 177 -11.36 -4.98 -4.33
CA ASN A 177 -11.51 -4.56 -5.72
C ASN A 177 -11.00 -3.15 -5.90
N CYS A 178 -10.41 -2.87 -7.05
CA CYS A 178 -9.98 -1.53 -7.40
C CYS A 178 -11.22 -0.65 -7.63
N PRO A 179 -11.35 0.51 -6.96
CA PRO A 179 -12.57 1.33 -7.02
C PRO A 179 -12.85 1.93 -8.40
N VAL A 180 -11.86 1.98 -9.29
CA VAL A 180 -12.01 2.55 -10.64
C VAL A 180 -12.20 1.47 -11.72
N THR A 181 -11.52 0.33 -11.60
CA THR A 181 -11.54 -0.71 -12.65
C THR A 181 -12.38 -1.94 -12.31
N GLY A 182 -12.73 -2.13 -11.04
CA GLY A 182 -13.38 -3.34 -10.53
C GLY A 182 -12.48 -4.59 -10.52
N GLN A 183 -11.22 -4.48 -10.94
CA GLN A 183 -10.30 -5.62 -10.97
C GLN A 183 -9.93 -6.08 -9.55
N PRO A 184 -9.67 -7.38 -9.33
CA PRO A 184 -9.38 -7.96 -8.00
C PRO A 184 -7.95 -7.66 -7.50
N ASP A 185 -7.85 -7.02 -6.35
CA ASP A 185 -6.58 -6.74 -5.66
C ASP A 185 -6.30 -7.85 -4.66
N TRP A 186 -5.06 -8.35 -4.61
CA TRP A 186 -4.65 -9.46 -3.75
C TRP A 186 -3.52 -9.02 -2.83
N ALA A 187 -3.60 -9.41 -1.57
CA ALA A 187 -2.57 -9.08 -0.59
C ALA A 187 -2.41 -10.16 0.47
N THR A 188 -1.26 -10.09 1.13
CA THR A 188 -1.12 -10.60 2.49
C THR A 188 -1.20 -9.43 3.44
N VAL A 189 -1.94 -9.56 4.53
CA VAL A 189 -2.02 -8.57 5.61
C VAL A 189 -1.42 -9.15 6.89
N SER A 190 -0.60 -8.35 7.57
CA SER A 190 0.01 -8.69 8.85
C SER A 190 -0.36 -7.66 9.90
N LEU A 191 -0.82 -8.14 11.05
CA LEU A 191 -1.13 -7.35 12.23
C LEU A 191 -0.15 -7.74 13.33
N ARG A 192 0.77 -6.84 13.66
CA ARG A 192 1.65 -7.00 14.82
C ARG A 192 1.16 -6.06 15.91
N TYR A 193 0.93 -6.58 17.10
CA TYR A 193 0.32 -5.78 18.16
C TYR A 193 0.73 -6.25 19.56
N ARG A 194 0.51 -5.39 20.54
CA ARG A 194 0.45 -5.76 21.95
C ARG A 194 -0.87 -5.30 22.55
N GLY A 195 -1.54 -6.14 23.31
CA GLY A 195 -2.81 -5.80 23.97
C GLY A 195 -3.71 -7.01 24.18
N PRO A 196 -5.02 -6.80 24.41
CA PRO A 196 -6.03 -7.86 24.49
C PRO A 196 -5.92 -8.85 23.33
N LYS A 197 -5.95 -10.15 23.62
CA LYS A 197 -5.76 -11.19 22.61
C LYS A 197 -6.90 -11.18 21.59
N ILE A 198 -6.59 -10.84 20.34
CA ILE A 198 -7.57 -10.77 19.26
C ILE A 198 -8.12 -12.17 18.94
N ASP A 199 -9.44 -12.27 18.78
CA ASP A 199 -10.11 -13.47 18.30
C ASP A 199 -9.74 -13.75 16.84
N ARG A 200 -9.10 -14.89 16.59
CA ARG A 200 -8.60 -15.21 15.24
C ARG A 200 -9.72 -15.52 14.27
N ALA A 201 -10.80 -16.15 14.73
CA ALA A 201 -11.94 -16.49 13.87
C ALA A 201 -12.65 -15.23 13.38
N GLY A 202 -12.95 -14.31 14.30
CA GLY A 202 -13.48 -12.99 14.01
C GLY A 202 -12.57 -12.16 13.09
N LEU A 203 -11.26 -12.12 13.38
CA LEU A 203 -10.28 -11.44 12.52
C LEU A 203 -10.23 -12.02 11.10
N LEU A 204 -10.27 -13.34 10.95
CA LEU A 204 -10.29 -13.96 9.63
C LEU A 204 -11.56 -13.60 8.86
N ARG A 205 -12.74 -13.68 9.50
CA ARG A 205 -14.02 -13.25 8.88
C ARG A 205 -13.97 -11.79 8.47
N TYR A 206 -13.41 -10.93 9.32
CA TYR A 206 -13.20 -9.52 9.03
C TYR A 206 -12.32 -9.31 7.78
N VAL A 207 -11.14 -9.96 7.72
CA VAL A 207 -10.25 -9.87 6.55
C VAL A 207 -10.95 -10.35 5.27
N VAL A 208 -11.71 -11.45 5.34
CA VAL A 208 -12.41 -12.00 4.17
C VAL A 208 -13.61 -11.13 3.75
N SER A 209 -14.20 -10.35 4.66
CA SER A 209 -15.29 -9.43 4.33
C SER A 209 -14.89 -8.29 3.38
N TYR A 210 -13.59 -8.09 3.09
CA TYR A 210 -13.12 -7.17 2.05
C TYR A 210 -13.31 -7.70 0.62
N ARG A 211 -13.63 -8.99 0.45
CA ARG A 211 -13.51 -9.72 -0.83
C ARG A 211 -14.18 -9.02 -2.02
N GLU A 212 -15.35 -8.44 -1.83
CA GLU A 212 -16.14 -7.74 -2.85
C GLU A 212 -16.13 -6.22 -2.67
N HIS A 213 -15.44 -5.72 -1.63
CA HIS A 213 -15.34 -4.30 -1.33
C HIS A 213 -14.40 -3.57 -2.29
N ALA A 214 -14.82 -2.37 -2.71
CA ALA A 214 -14.07 -1.53 -3.65
C ALA A 214 -13.40 -0.37 -2.90
N GLU A 215 -12.08 -0.41 -2.76
CA GLU A 215 -11.33 0.53 -1.92
C GLU A 215 -9.86 0.56 -2.33
N PHE A 216 -9.18 1.71 -2.19
CA PHE A 216 -7.74 1.78 -2.48
C PHE A 216 -6.92 1.01 -1.44
N HIS A 217 -5.75 0.54 -1.84
CA HIS A 217 -4.90 -0.31 -0.99
C HIS A 217 -4.55 0.40 0.32
N GLU A 218 -4.19 1.68 0.20
CA GLU A 218 -3.87 2.57 1.31
C GLU A 218 -5.06 2.74 2.26
N GLN A 219 -6.26 2.93 1.71
CA GLN A 219 -7.48 3.14 2.50
C GLN A 219 -7.92 1.84 3.19
N CYS A 220 -7.79 0.67 2.55
CA CYS A 220 -8.03 -0.62 3.21
C CYS A 220 -7.18 -0.77 4.47
N VAL A 221 -5.88 -0.44 4.40
CA VAL A 221 -4.99 -0.56 5.56
C VAL A 221 -5.30 0.48 6.63
N GLU A 222 -5.66 1.71 6.24
CA GLU A 222 -6.11 2.73 7.20
C GLU A 222 -7.40 2.32 7.91
N ARG A 223 -8.35 1.70 7.20
CA ARG A 223 -9.58 1.13 7.78
C ARG A 223 -9.27 -0.01 8.75
N ILE A 224 -8.47 -1.00 8.34
CA ILE A 224 -8.07 -2.14 9.19
C ILE A 224 -7.42 -1.62 10.48
N PHE A 225 -6.50 -0.67 10.36
CA PHE A 225 -5.86 -0.07 11.53
C PHE A 225 -6.87 0.58 12.48
N SER A 226 -7.77 1.42 11.95
CA SER A 226 -8.75 2.16 12.76
C SER A 226 -9.74 1.23 13.43
N GLU A 227 -10.33 0.29 12.68
CA GLU A 227 -11.36 -0.62 13.20
C GLU A 227 -10.77 -1.60 14.22
N VAL A 228 -9.57 -2.16 13.98
CA VAL A 228 -8.87 -2.99 14.99
C VAL A 228 -8.50 -2.17 16.22
N SER A 229 -8.03 -0.93 16.06
CA SER A 229 -7.72 -0.06 17.21
C SER A 229 -8.96 0.23 18.06
N THR A 230 -10.11 0.48 17.43
CA THR A 230 -11.37 0.76 18.12
C THR A 230 -11.95 -0.46 18.80
N HIS A 231 -12.00 -1.61 18.12
CA HIS A 231 -12.70 -2.81 18.60
C HIS A 231 -11.83 -3.69 19.50
N CYS A 232 -10.53 -3.79 19.23
CA CYS A 232 -9.62 -4.67 19.97
C CYS A 232 -8.78 -3.91 21.02
N GLN A 233 -8.74 -2.58 20.96
CA GLN A 233 -8.05 -1.69 21.91
C GLN A 233 -6.61 -2.15 22.28
N PRO A 234 -5.74 -2.44 21.30
CA PRO A 234 -4.37 -2.80 21.59
C PRO A 234 -3.62 -1.61 22.22
N GLU A 235 -2.63 -1.90 23.06
CA GLU A 235 -1.71 -0.90 23.58
C GLU A 235 -0.89 -0.24 22.45
N TRP A 236 -0.53 -1.04 21.44
CA TRP A 236 0.01 -0.56 20.17
C TRP A 236 -0.30 -1.56 19.04
N LEU A 237 -0.38 -1.06 17.81
CA LEU A 237 -0.70 -1.82 16.61
C LEU A 237 0.21 -1.40 15.44
N GLU A 238 0.62 -2.36 14.63
CA GLU A 238 1.17 -2.19 13.29
C GLU A 238 0.32 -3.03 12.33
N VAL A 239 -0.15 -2.42 11.24
CA VAL A 239 -0.84 -3.09 10.13
C VAL A 239 -0.03 -2.85 8.87
N GLU A 240 0.32 -3.93 8.18
CA GLU A 240 0.94 -3.88 6.85
C GLU A 240 0.17 -4.78 5.90
N ALA A 241 -0.16 -4.26 4.72
CA ALA A 241 -0.61 -5.11 3.62
C ALA A 241 0.44 -5.08 2.51
N ARG A 242 0.78 -6.24 1.96
CA ARG A 242 1.70 -6.42 0.83
C ARG A 242 0.89 -6.88 -0.37
N TYR A 243 0.47 -5.94 -1.22
CA TYR A 243 -0.31 -6.26 -2.40
C TYR A 243 0.56 -6.83 -3.52
N THR A 244 -0.05 -7.64 -4.37
CA THR A 244 0.55 -8.11 -5.63
C THR A 244 0.64 -6.97 -6.64
N ARG A 245 1.66 -6.99 -7.51
CA ARG A 245 1.83 -5.91 -8.49
C ARG A 245 0.72 -5.86 -9.55
N ARG A 246 0.48 -4.66 -10.08
CA ARG A 246 -0.27 -4.42 -11.31
C ARG A 246 0.51 -3.52 -12.24
N GLY A 247 0.78 -3.99 -13.46
CA GLY A 247 1.52 -3.23 -14.46
C GLY A 247 2.91 -2.78 -13.96
N GLY A 248 3.67 -3.69 -13.37
CA GLY A 248 5.05 -3.44 -12.95
C GLY A 248 5.23 -2.73 -11.61
N LEU A 249 4.14 -2.39 -10.90
CA LEU A 249 4.16 -1.69 -9.61
C LEU A 249 3.33 -2.43 -8.56
N ASP A 250 3.87 -2.63 -7.36
CA ASP A 250 3.09 -3.01 -6.18
C ASP A 250 3.00 -1.86 -5.16
N ILE A 251 2.08 -2.01 -4.19
CA ILE A 251 1.88 -1.06 -3.09
C ILE A 251 1.84 -1.85 -1.79
N ASN A 252 2.56 -1.34 -0.79
CA ASN A 252 2.70 -1.95 0.53
C ASN A 252 2.42 -0.90 1.60
N PRO A 253 1.16 -0.56 1.88
CA PRO A 253 0.82 0.39 2.92
C PRO A 253 1.15 -0.20 4.29
N TRP A 254 1.85 0.59 5.10
CA TRP A 254 2.15 0.29 6.50
C TRP A 254 1.60 1.43 7.35
N ARG A 255 0.86 1.09 8.41
CA ARG A 255 0.29 2.02 9.40
C ARG A 255 0.60 1.48 10.79
N ALA A 256 1.03 2.33 11.69
CA ALA A 256 1.37 1.94 13.05
C ALA A 256 0.99 3.00 14.08
N SER A 257 0.80 2.60 15.34
CA SER A 257 0.58 3.52 16.45
C SER A 257 1.75 4.51 16.57
N PRO A 258 1.50 5.77 16.98
CA PRO A 258 2.55 6.75 17.20
C PRO A 258 3.63 6.23 18.15
N GLY A 259 4.91 6.48 17.81
CA GLY A 259 6.06 5.99 18.58
C GLY A 259 6.59 4.62 18.13
N ILE A 260 5.86 3.90 17.28
CA ILE A 260 6.36 2.67 16.65
C ILE A 260 7.19 3.03 15.41
N ALA A 261 8.42 2.53 15.36
CA ALA A 261 9.32 2.75 14.22
C ALA A 261 9.01 1.75 13.09
N ALA A 262 9.17 2.21 11.85
CA ALA A 262 9.08 1.32 10.69
C ALA A 262 10.12 0.18 10.78
N PRO A 263 9.81 -1.03 10.30
CA PRO A 263 10.74 -2.15 10.31
C PRO A 263 12.06 -1.81 9.61
N ALA A 264 13.19 -2.08 10.27
CA ALA A 264 14.52 -1.80 9.73
C ALA A 264 14.85 -2.62 8.46
N ALA A 265 14.25 -3.80 8.34
CA ALA A 265 14.35 -4.66 7.18
C ALA A 265 12.96 -4.96 6.64
N THR A 266 12.80 -4.80 5.33
CA THR A 266 11.57 -5.17 4.60
C THR A 266 11.86 -6.37 3.70
N TYR A 267 10.81 -7.08 3.31
CA TYR A 267 10.89 -8.25 2.44
C TYR A 267 9.73 -8.23 1.44
N ARG A 268 9.94 -8.89 0.31
CA ARG A 268 8.88 -9.25 -0.63
C ARG A 268 8.39 -10.67 -0.35
N GLU A 269 7.13 -10.91 -0.61
CA GLU A 269 6.53 -12.24 -0.56
C GLU A 269 6.48 -12.89 -1.94
N LEU A 270 6.25 -14.21 -1.96
CA LEU A 270 6.24 -15.02 -3.18
C LEU A 270 5.28 -14.51 -4.27
N ARG A 271 4.14 -13.94 -3.87
CA ARG A 271 3.09 -13.49 -4.81
C ARG A 271 3.31 -12.07 -5.37
N GLN A 272 4.30 -11.32 -4.87
CA GLN A 272 4.49 -9.90 -5.22
C GLN A 272 5.18 -9.68 -6.56
#